data_AF-A0A9X0L980-F1
#
_entry.id   AF-A0A9X0L980-F1
#
_cell.length_a   1.000
_cell.length_b   1.000
_cell.length_c   1.000
_cell.angle_alpha   90.00
_cell.angle_beta   90.00
_cell.angle_gamma   90.00
#
_symmetry.space_group_name_H-M   'P 1'
#
loop_
_entity.id
_entity.type
_entity.pdbx_description
1 polymer ?
#
loop_
_entity_poly.entity_id
_entity_poly.type
_entity_poly.pdbx_seq_one_letter_code
_entity_poly.pdbx_strand_id
1 'polypeptide(L)'
;MGILLGLAPWIVYWVLIGNVPFTVAVLTALAVAVAAFVLGQVRGGPGRVLEIGALATFLVLTVLTFTLDRSFMEQWMQPLSSAGIFLVTLTGVLIGKPFVREFAEVGQPPHVVKSDLFAKITSLLTWIWVAAFGGMTLSSAIPPIVYGDATILDTKTPLSFICYWVIPFALLAAAAFATRVLPDRIAAGADDIVRKTSFVAFAEAEIDQLIYLATEHANREVGPGKEAYDIKIGSKGIPLTGDETRESWPSTYKVRDKKR
;
A
#
# COMPACT_ATOMS: atom_id res chain seq x y z
N MET A 1 4.94 12.10 -2.81
CA MET A 1 5.49 11.99 -4.18
C MET A 1 6.66 10.98 -4.27
N GLY A 2 6.59 9.84 -3.56
CA GLY A 2 7.69 8.84 -3.55
C GLY A 2 7.43 7.60 -4.44
N ILE A 3 6.19 7.11 -4.48
CA ILE A 3 5.81 5.88 -5.22
C ILE A 3 6.15 5.98 -6.71
N LEU A 4 5.99 7.16 -7.31
CA LEU A 4 6.26 7.38 -8.74
C LEU A 4 7.73 7.16 -9.10
N LEU A 5 8.66 7.47 -8.20
CA LEU A 5 10.09 7.23 -8.41
C LEU A 5 10.41 5.73 -8.38
N GLY A 6 9.84 5.00 -7.43
CA GLY A 6 9.99 3.54 -7.35
C GLY A 6 9.38 2.80 -8.54
N LEU A 7 8.30 3.33 -9.12
CA LEU A 7 7.62 2.76 -10.30
C LEU A 7 8.17 3.27 -11.64
N ALA A 8 9.06 4.27 -11.64
CA ALA A 8 9.50 4.95 -12.85
C ALA A 8 10.05 4.01 -13.94
N PRO A 9 10.90 2.99 -13.64
CA PRO A 9 11.40 2.07 -14.65
C PRO A 9 10.29 1.31 -15.39
N TRP A 10 9.26 0.86 -14.66
CA TRP A 10 8.10 0.17 -15.25
C TRP A 10 7.22 1.10 -16.08
N ILE A 11 6.97 2.31 -15.59
CA ILE A 11 6.19 3.31 -16.33
C ILE A 11 6.87 3.63 -17.66
N VAL A 12 8.19 3.92 -17.63
CA VAL A 12 8.98 4.18 -18.83
C VAL A 12 8.93 2.98 -19.77
N TYR A 13 9.10 1.78 -19.25
CA TYR A 13 9.04 0.56 -20.04
C TYR A 13 7.69 0.34 -20.72
N TRP A 14 6.57 0.44 -19.99
CA TRP A 14 5.22 0.23 -20.55
C TRP A 14 4.86 1.26 -21.61
N VAL A 15 5.37 2.48 -21.50
CA VAL A 15 5.23 3.51 -22.55
C VAL A 15 6.06 3.13 -23.78
N LEU A 16 7.28 2.63 -23.60
CA LEU A 16 8.21 2.38 -24.71
C LEU A 16 7.94 1.05 -25.45
N ILE A 17 7.51 0.01 -24.76
CA ILE A 17 7.45 -1.36 -25.31
C ILE A 17 6.56 -1.49 -26.56
N GLY A 18 5.53 -0.64 -26.70
CA GLY A 18 4.65 -0.62 -27.88
C GLY A 18 5.04 0.41 -28.95
N ASN A 19 6.06 1.25 -28.71
CA ASN A 19 6.38 2.41 -29.54
C ASN A 19 7.80 2.38 -30.14
N VAL A 20 8.73 1.65 -29.51
CA VAL A 20 10.13 1.57 -29.94
C VAL A 20 10.62 0.12 -29.95
N PRO A 21 11.76 -0.19 -30.60
CA PRO A 21 12.33 -1.53 -30.54
C PRO A 21 12.54 -2.00 -29.10
N PHE A 22 12.23 -3.26 -28.84
CA PHE A 22 12.27 -3.85 -27.50
C PHE A 22 13.60 -3.67 -26.78
N THR A 23 14.72 -3.83 -27.49
CA THR A 23 16.06 -3.61 -26.94
C THR A 23 16.22 -2.19 -26.40
N VAL A 24 15.71 -1.18 -27.12
CA VAL A 24 15.75 0.22 -26.69
C VAL A 24 14.86 0.43 -25.47
N ALA A 25 13.65 -0.12 -25.48
CA ALA A 25 12.72 -0.02 -24.35
C ALA A 25 13.31 -0.61 -23.06
N VAL A 26 13.87 -1.82 -23.14
CA VAL A 26 14.44 -2.52 -21.99
C VAL A 26 15.70 -1.84 -21.47
N LEU A 27 16.64 -1.43 -22.35
CA LEU A 27 17.85 -0.74 -21.94
C LEU A 27 17.56 0.63 -21.31
N THR A 28 16.56 1.35 -21.84
CA THR A 28 16.12 2.62 -21.25
C THR A 28 15.54 2.40 -19.86
N ALA A 29 14.68 1.41 -19.69
CA ALA A 29 14.11 1.05 -18.39
C ALA A 29 15.18 0.59 -17.39
N LEU A 30 16.17 -0.19 -17.84
CA LEU A 30 17.32 -0.59 -17.02
C LEU A 30 18.15 0.62 -16.59
N ALA A 31 18.44 1.55 -17.50
CA ALA A 31 19.15 2.78 -17.18
C ALA A 31 18.41 3.63 -16.13
N VAL A 32 17.08 3.73 -16.25
CA VAL A 32 16.23 4.40 -15.26
C VAL A 32 16.25 3.66 -13.92
N ALA A 33 16.24 2.32 -13.91
CA ALA A 33 16.34 1.53 -12.68
C ALA A 33 17.70 1.72 -11.98
N VAL A 34 18.80 1.74 -12.73
CA VAL A 34 20.14 2.04 -12.21
C VAL A 34 20.21 3.45 -11.65
N ALA A 35 19.71 4.44 -12.38
CA ALA A 35 19.69 5.83 -11.92
C ALA A 35 18.87 5.99 -10.64
N ALA A 36 17.67 5.38 -10.58
CA ALA A 36 16.82 5.39 -9.40
C ALA A 36 17.53 4.75 -8.20
N PHE A 37 18.15 3.57 -8.38
CA PHE A 37 18.89 2.89 -7.31
C PHE A 37 20.08 3.70 -6.81
N VAL A 38 20.88 4.28 -7.71
CA VAL A 38 22.04 5.11 -7.33
C VAL A 38 21.58 6.35 -6.54
N LEU A 39 20.52 7.02 -7.01
CA LEU A 39 19.93 8.15 -6.30
C LEU A 39 19.36 7.74 -4.93
N GLY A 40 18.74 6.56 -4.85
CA GLY A 40 18.24 5.97 -3.61
C GLY A 40 19.34 5.68 -2.59
N GLN A 41 20.48 5.13 -3.05
CA GLN A 41 21.65 4.90 -2.19
C GLN A 41 22.25 6.21 -1.64
N VAL A 42 22.32 7.26 -2.47
CA VAL A 42 22.89 8.55 -2.05
C VAL A 42 21.96 9.30 -1.10
N ARG A 43 20.64 9.22 -1.31
CA ARG A 43 19.65 9.99 -0.54
C ARG A 43 19.07 9.25 0.66
N GLY A 44 19.31 7.94 0.78
CA GLY A 44 18.70 7.11 1.84
C GLY A 44 17.17 7.08 1.76
N GLY A 45 16.62 7.11 0.54
CA GLY A 45 15.17 7.21 0.30
C GLY A 45 14.38 5.93 0.60
N PRO A 46 13.04 6.03 0.76
CA PRO A 46 12.16 4.87 0.84
C PRO A 46 12.09 4.10 -0.50
N GLY A 47 11.65 2.84 -0.48
CA GLY A 47 11.37 2.08 -1.69
C GLY A 47 12.48 1.13 -2.11
N ARG A 48 13.41 0.78 -1.22
CA ARG A 48 14.60 -0.03 -1.54
C ARG A 48 14.24 -1.41 -2.11
N VAL A 49 13.13 -2.00 -1.65
CA VAL A 49 12.63 -3.28 -2.18
C VAL A 49 12.19 -3.14 -3.64
N LEU A 50 11.51 -2.04 -3.99
CA LEU A 50 11.08 -1.76 -5.35
C LEU A 50 12.25 -1.43 -6.27
N GLU A 51 13.23 -0.66 -5.80
CA GLU A 51 14.42 -0.33 -6.59
C GLU A 51 15.26 -1.58 -6.94
N ILE A 52 15.52 -2.43 -5.94
CA ILE A 52 16.23 -3.71 -6.16
C ILE A 52 15.42 -4.62 -7.07
N GLY A 53 14.10 -4.68 -6.84
CA GLY A 53 13.18 -5.44 -7.68
C GLY A 53 13.14 -4.95 -9.14
N ALA A 54 13.21 -3.64 -9.36
CA ALA A 54 13.27 -3.04 -10.69
C ALA A 54 14.56 -3.45 -11.40
N LEU A 55 15.70 -3.27 -10.72
CA LEU A 55 17.00 -3.67 -11.24
C LEU A 55 17.02 -5.15 -11.62
N ALA A 56 16.58 -6.04 -10.73
CA ALA A 56 16.53 -7.47 -10.99
C ALA A 56 15.61 -7.80 -12.18
N THR A 57 14.41 -7.22 -12.22
CA THR A 57 13.43 -7.46 -13.29
C THR A 57 13.97 -7.01 -14.64
N PHE A 58 14.47 -5.78 -14.74
CA PHE A 58 14.95 -5.23 -16.01
C PHE A 58 16.27 -5.86 -16.45
N LEU A 59 17.12 -6.30 -15.52
CA LEU A 59 18.31 -7.08 -15.86
C LEU A 59 17.91 -8.42 -16.49
N VAL A 60 16.95 -9.14 -15.89
CA VAL A 60 16.42 -10.39 -16.46
C VAL A 60 15.79 -10.14 -17.83
N LEU A 61 14.92 -9.14 -17.97
CA LEU A 61 14.33 -8.79 -19.26
C LEU A 61 15.38 -8.41 -20.31
N THR A 62 16.48 -7.75 -19.91
CA THR A 62 17.59 -7.43 -20.81
C THR A 62 18.23 -8.70 -21.35
N VAL A 63 18.57 -9.64 -20.46
CA VAL A 63 19.14 -10.94 -20.87
C VAL A 63 18.18 -11.66 -21.82
N LEU A 64 16.90 -11.77 -21.46
CA LEU A 64 15.89 -12.43 -22.29
C LEU A 64 15.74 -11.79 -23.68
N THR A 65 15.83 -10.46 -23.76
CA THR A 65 15.75 -9.72 -25.02
C THR A 65 16.89 -10.04 -25.99
N PHE A 66 18.07 -10.41 -25.48
CA PHE A 66 19.21 -10.79 -26.32
C PHE A 66 19.29 -12.29 -26.61
N THR A 67 18.56 -13.12 -25.87
CA THR A 67 18.61 -14.59 -26.01
C THR A 67 17.43 -15.18 -26.75
N LEU A 68 16.28 -14.49 -26.79
CA LEU A 68 15.02 -15.04 -27.30
C LEU A 68 14.61 -14.42 -28.63
N ASP A 69 13.77 -15.16 -29.36
CA ASP A 69 13.26 -14.76 -30.66
C ASP A 69 12.21 -13.63 -30.57
N ARG A 70 12.10 -12.88 -31.66
CA ARG A 70 11.20 -11.72 -31.77
C ARG A 70 9.72 -12.07 -31.54
N SER A 71 9.26 -13.24 -31.99
CA SER A 71 7.88 -13.69 -31.77
C SER A 71 7.57 -13.90 -30.29
N PHE A 72 8.51 -14.51 -29.55
CA PHE A 72 8.40 -14.68 -28.11
C PHE A 72 8.37 -13.32 -27.40
N MET A 73 9.24 -12.40 -27.83
CA MET A 73 9.29 -11.04 -27.31
C MET A 73 7.98 -10.28 -27.51
N GLU A 74 7.36 -10.38 -28.69
CA GLU A 74 6.09 -9.72 -29.00
C GLU A 74 4.90 -10.24 -28.18
N GLN A 75 5.01 -11.47 -27.67
CA GLN A 75 4.00 -12.14 -26.82
C GLN A 75 4.22 -11.92 -25.33
N TRP A 76 5.44 -12.16 -24.85
CA TRP A 76 5.67 -12.40 -23.42
C TRP A 76 6.24 -11.21 -22.68
N MET A 77 6.70 -10.18 -23.38
CA MET A 77 7.57 -9.18 -22.74
C MET A 77 6.81 -8.12 -21.92
N GLN A 78 5.50 -7.94 -22.18
CA GLN A 78 4.62 -7.16 -21.30
C GLN A 78 4.08 -7.99 -20.12
N PRO A 79 3.66 -9.26 -20.31
CA PRO A 79 3.37 -10.17 -19.20
C PRO A 79 4.54 -10.34 -18.23
N LEU A 80 5.77 -10.54 -18.74
CA LEU A 80 6.96 -10.74 -17.91
C LEU A 80 7.31 -9.49 -17.09
N SER A 81 7.13 -8.29 -17.66
CA SER A 81 7.34 -7.04 -16.91
C SER A 81 6.29 -6.85 -15.81
N SER A 82 5.02 -7.15 -16.11
CA SER A 82 3.92 -7.14 -15.13
C SER A 82 4.15 -8.18 -14.02
N ALA A 83 4.62 -9.37 -14.39
CA ALA A 83 4.98 -10.42 -13.46
C ALA A 83 6.12 -9.99 -12.55
N GLY A 84 7.14 -9.31 -13.09
CA GLY A 84 8.25 -8.78 -12.31
C GLY A 84 7.79 -7.82 -11.20
N ILE A 85 6.97 -6.82 -11.53
CA ILE A 85 6.44 -5.90 -10.50
C ILE A 85 5.49 -6.61 -9.53
N PHE A 86 4.67 -7.54 -10.01
CA PHE A 86 3.79 -8.34 -9.15
C PHE A 86 4.59 -9.15 -8.13
N LEU A 87 5.64 -9.86 -8.57
CA LEU A 87 6.49 -10.64 -7.68
C LEU A 87 7.21 -9.76 -6.67
N VAL A 88 7.79 -8.64 -7.10
CA VAL A 88 8.49 -7.71 -6.20
C VAL A 88 7.54 -7.18 -5.11
N THR A 89 6.34 -6.76 -5.49
CA THR A 89 5.37 -6.21 -4.55
C THR A 89 4.77 -7.28 -3.63
N LEU A 90 4.50 -8.48 -4.15
CA LEU A 90 4.05 -9.63 -3.37
C LEU A 90 5.11 -10.06 -2.35
N THR A 91 6.36 -10.22 -2.78
CA THR A 91 7.49 -10.56 -1.89
C THR A 91 7.69 -9.50 -0.82
N GLY A 92 7.54 -8.20 -1.16
CA GLY A 92 7.58 -7.12 -0.18
C GLY A 92 6.54 -7.29 0.94
N VAL A 93 5.28 -7.58 0.58
CA VAL A 93 4.21 -7.86 1.56
C VAL A 93 4.51 -9.11 2.39
N LEU A 94 4.97 -10.20 1.76
CA LEU A 94 5.26 -11.47 2.45
C LEU A 94 6.40 -11.36 3.45
N ILE A 95 7.39 -10.50 3.20
CA ILE A 95 8.50 -10.22 4.14
C ILE A 95 8.08 -9.18 5.21
N GLY A 96 6.82 -8.74 5.21
CA GLY A 96 6.31 -7.76 6.17
C GLY A 96 6.76 -6.32 5.89
N LYS A 97 7.24 -6.04 4.67
CA LYS A 97 7.66 -4.71 4.20
C LYS A 97 6.73 -4.23 3.08
N PRO A 98 5.49 -3.83 3.42
CA PRO A 98 4.55 -3.29 2.43
C PRO A 98 5.12 -2.02 1.78
N PHE A 99 5.30 -2.03 0.46
CA PHE A 99 6.00 -0.93 -0.23
C PHE A 99 5.29 0.42 -0.07
N VAL A 100 3.96 0.42 0.01
CA VAL A 100 3.16 1.64 0.22
C VAL A 100 3.53 2.29 1.54
N ARG A 101 3.81 1.49 2.58
CA ARG A 101 4.19 1.98 3.90
C ARG A 101 5.50 2.75 3.85
N GLU A 102 6.53 2.22 3.17
CA GLU A 102 7.81 2.92 3.04
C GLU A 102 7.64 4.32 2.45
N PHE A 103 6.77 4.49 1.45
CA PHE A 103 6.49 5.80 0.88
C PHE A 103 5.54 6.67 1.69
N ALA A 104 4.59 6.06 2.41
CA ALA A 104 3.61 6.77 3.23
C ALA A 104 4.23 7.29 4.54
N GLU A 105 5.31 6.68 5.03
CA GLU A 105 6.03 7.12 6.22
C GLU A 105 6.78 8.45 6.02
N VAL A 106 7.15 8.76 4.77
CA VAL A 106 7.89 9.99 4.46
C VAL A 106 7.05 11.23 4.76
N GLY A 107 7.55 12.05 5.68
CA GLY A 107 6.92 13.30 6.09
C GLY A 107 5.78 13.14 7.10
N GLN A 108 5.54 11.93 7.61
CA GLN A 108 4.52 11.71 8.64
C GLN A 108 5.11 11.76 10.05
N PRO A 109 4.37 12.31 11.04
CA PRO A 109 4.80 12.29 12.43
C PRO A 109 4.97 10.86 12.98
N PRO A 110 5.93 10.60 13.89
CA PRO A 110 6.18 9.27 14.43
C PRO A 110 4.96 8.62 15.12
N HIS A 111 4.07 9.41 15.70
CA HIS A 111 2.85 8.90 16.35
C HIS A 111 1.81 8.39 15.33
N VAL A 112 1.79 8.92 14.11
CA VAL A 112 0.92 8.44 13.03
C VAL A 112 1.47 7.14 12.46
N VAL A 113 2.78 7.10 12.17
CA VAL A 113 3.47 5.93 11.60
C VAL A 113 3.38 4.69 12.50
N LYS A 114 3.39 4.89 13.84
CA LYS A 114 3.28 3.81 14.82
C LYS A 114 1.84 3.34 15.08
N SER A 115 0.83 4.00 14.50
CA SER A 115 -0.57 3.63 14.75
C SER A 115 -0.97 2.36 14.00
N ASP A 116 -1.79 1.52 14.64
CA ASP A 116 -2.35 0.31 14.01
C ASP A 116 -3.21 0.64 12.79
N LEU A 117 -3.87 1.80 12.80
CA LEU A 117 -4.67 2.28 11.69
C LEU A 117 -3.79 2.57 10.47
N PHE A 118 -2.65 3.23 10.65
CA PHE A 118 -1.70 3.46 9.57
C PHE A 118 -1.15 2.15 9.00
N ALA A 119 -0.81 1.18 9.86
CA ALA A 119 -0.38 -0.14 9.43
C ALA A 119 -1.47 -0.88 8.63
N LYS A 120 -2.74 -0.81 9.07
CA LYS A 120 -3.88 -1.41 8.36
C LYS A 120 -4.13 -0.77 7.01
N ILE A 121 -4.14 0.56 6.92
CA ILE A 121 -4.39 1.29 5.67
C ILE A 121 -3.28 1.00 4.65
N THR A 122 -2.02 1.12 5.08
CA THR A 122 -0.88 0.88 4.17
C THR A 122 -0.81 -0.57 3.72
N SER A 123 -1.16 -1.54 4.59
CA SER A 123 -1.26 -2.96 4.22
C SER A 123 -2.38 -3.22 3.22
N LEU A 124 -3.60 -2.73 3.49
CA LEU A 124 -4.74 -2.86 2.57
C LEU A 124 -4.42 -2.26 1.20
N LEU A 125 -3.83 -1.07 1.19
CA LEU A 125 -3.49 -0.40 -0.04
C LEU A 125 -2.40 -1.15 -0.80
N THR A 126 -1.44 -1.75 -0.11
CA THR A 126 -0.43 -2.61 -0.74
C THR A 126 -1.08 -3.84 -1.39
N TRP A 127 -2.04 -4.48 -0.71
CA TRP A 127 -2.78 -5.61 -1.29
C TRP A 127 -3.60 -5.23 -2.52
N ILE A 128 -4.17 -4.02 -2.57
CA ILE A 128 -4.84 -3.49 -3.77
C ILE A 128 -3.87 -3.38 -4.93
N TRP A 129 -2.66 -2.87 -4.68
CA TRP A 129 -1.61 -2.81 -5.69
C TRP A 129 -1.15 -4.20 -6.14
N VAL A 130 -0.95 -5.15 -5.21
CA VAL A 130 -0.63 -6.54 -5.53
C VAL A 130 -1.72 -7.17 -6.41
N ALA A 131 -2.99 -6.96 -6.07
CA ALA A 131 -4.13 -7.46 -6.86
C ALA A 131 -4.18 -6.81 -8.25
N ALA A 132 -3.91 -5.51 -8.36
CA ALA A 132 -3.83 -4.81 -9.64
C ALA A 132 -2.71 -5.37 -10.51
N PHE A 133 -1.49 -5.50 -9.99
CA PHE A 133 -0.36 -6.08 -10.72
C PHE A 133 -0.57 -7.56 -11.09
N GLY A 134 -1.21 -8.33 -10.20
CA GLY A 134 -1.62 -9.71 -10.49
C GLY A 134 -2.64 -9.78 -11.62
N GLY A 135 -3.66 -8.91 -11.60
CA GLY A 135 -4.64 -8.78 -12.67
C GLY A 135 -4.03 -8.32 -13.99
N MET A 136 -3.06 -7.40 -13.96
CA MET A 136 -2.29 -6.99 -15.14
C MET A 136 -1.52 -8.17 -15.73
N THR A 137 -0.84 -8.95 -14.88
CA THR A 137 -0.07 -10.12 -15.30
C THR A 137 -0.96 -11.20 -15.90
N LEU A 138 -2.08 -11.50 -15.23
CA LEU A 138 -3.00 -12.52 -15.70
C LEU A 138 -3.69 -12.10 -17.00
N SER A 139 -4.20 -10.87 -17.07
CA SER A 139 -4.85 -10.37 -18.28
C SER A 139 -3.92 -10.38 -19.48
N SER A 140 -2.68 -9.92 -19.31
CA SER A 140 -1.69 -9.91 -20.38
C SER A 140 -1.14 -11.28 -20.76
N ALA A 141 -1.16 -12.27 -19.85
CA ALA A 141 -0.77 -13.63 -20.16
C ALA A 141 -1.86 -14.42 -20.92
N ILE A 142 -3.10 -13.94 -20.96
CA ILE A 142 -4.20 -14.61 -21.68
C ILE A 142 -3.95 -14.66 -23.20
N PRO A 143 -3.62 -13.56 -23.90
CA PRO A 143 -3.41 -13.61 -25.35
C PRO A 143 -2.32 -14.58 -25.80
N PRO A 144 -1.10 -14.63 -25.21
CA PRO A 144 -0.08 -15.62 -25.59
C PRO A 144 -0.50 -17.07 -25.42
N ILE A 145 -1.34 -17.37 -24.41
CA ILE A 145 -1.77 -18.73 -24.07
C ILE A 145 -2.92 -19.19 -24.98
N VAL A 146 -3.83 -18.28 -25.32
CA VAL A 146 -5.03 -18.59 -26.13
C VAL A 146 -4.74 -18.47 -27.63
N TYR A 147 -3.88 -17.53 -28.02
CA TYR A 147 -3.51 -17.25 -29.41
C TYR A 147 -1.98 -17.20 -29.56
N GLY A 148 -1.43 -18.24 -30.18
CA GLY A 148 0.01 -18.37 -30.43
C GLY A 148 0.62 -17.34 -31.39
N ASP A 149 -0.19 -16.47 -32.00
CA ASP A 149 0.22 -15.33 -32.85
C ASP A 149 -0.12 -13.97 -32.20
N ALA A 150 -0.50 -13.94 -30.92
CA ALA A 150 -0.85 -12.69 -30.24
C ALA A 150 0.35 -11.75 -30.16
N THR A 151 0.22 -10.51 -30.62
CA THR A 151 1.29 -9.52 -30.52
C THR A 151 0.81 -8.29 -29.76
N ILE A 152 1.71 -7.68 -28.98
CA ILE A 152 1.43 -6.42 -28.27
C ILE A 152 1.13 -5.24 -29.22
N LEU A 153 1.55 -5.37 -30.49
CA LEU A 153 1.36 -4.38 -31.55
C LEU A 153 0.05 -4.58 -32.32
N ASP A 154 -0.69 -5.67 -32.04
CA ASP A 154 -1.94 -5.96 -32.72
C ASP A 154 -3.06 -5.02 -32.24
N THR A 155 -3.50 -4.16 -33.16
CA THR A 155 -4.61 -3.23 -32.97
C THR A 155 -5.92 -3.71 -33.60
N LYS A 156 -5.90 -4.83 -34.31
CA LYS A 156 -7.05 -5.35 -35.07
C LYS A 156 -7.83 -6.38 -34.27
N THR A 157 -7.16 -7.16 -33.41
CA THR A 157 -7.81 -8.19 -32.60
C THR A 157 -8.28 -7.63 -31.26
N PRO A 158 -9.59 -7.65 -30.95
CA PRO A 158 -10.14 -7.10 -29.72
C PRO A 158 -9.52 -7.67 -28.45
N LEU A 159 -9.28 -8.98 -28.44
CA LEU A 159 -8.71 -9.67 -27.29
C LEU A 159 -7.30 -9.16 -26.96
N SER A 160 -6.46 -8.97 -27.98
CA SER A 160 -5.06 -8.53 -27.82
C SER A 160 -4.99 -7.14 -27.18
N PHE A 161 -5.67 -6.14 -27.75
CA PHE A 161 -5.57 -4.78 -27.21
C PHE A 161 -6.28 -4.64 -25.86
N ILE A 162 -7.37 -5.38 -25.60
CA ILE A 162 -8.06 -5.33 -24.31
C ILE A 162 -7.17 -5.91 -23.20
N CYS A 163 -6.57 -7.07 -23.45
CA CYS A 163 -5.76 -7.79 -22.46
C CYS A 163 -4.37 -7.18 -22.24
N TYR A 164 -3.71 -6.65 -23.26
CA TYR A 164 -2.40 -6.01 -23.12
C TYR A 164 -2.47 -4.55 -22.65
N TRP A 165 -3.56 -3.83 -22.98
CA TRP A 165 -3.64 -2.39 -22.74
C TRP A 165 -4.84 -2.01 -21.86
N VAL A 166 -6.07 -2.26 -22.30
CA VAL A 166 -7.26 -1.69 -21.61
C VAL A 166 -7.36 -2.17 -20.17
N ILE A 167 -7.30 -3.48 -19.93
CA ILE A 167 -7.41 -4.05 -18.58
C ILE A 167 -6.23 -3.62 -17.70
N PRO A 168 -4.96 -3.75 -18.14
CA PRO A 168 -3.84 -3.35 -17.30
C PRO A 168 -3.87 -1.87 -16.89
N PHE A 169 -4.16 -0.96 -17.81
CA PHE A 169 -4.22 0.47 -17.51
C PHE A 169 -5.46 0.84 -16.67
N ALA A 170 -6.59 0.17 -16.88
CA ALA A 170 -7.76 0.34 -16.03
C ALA A 170 -7.50 -0.09 -14.58
N LEU A 171 -6.79 -1.21 -14.37
CA LEU A 171 -6.38 -1.68 -13.04
C LEU A 171 -5.40 -0.71 -12.37
N LEU A 172 -4.41 -0.19 -13.11
CA LEU A 172 -3.50 0.85 -12.61
C LEU A 172 -4.26 2.10 -12.18
N ALA A 173 -5.19 2.57 -13.01
CA ALA A 173 -6.02 3.74 -12.70
C ALA A 173 -6.87 3.48 -11.44
N ALA A 174 -7.52 2.32 -11.35
CA ALA A 174 -8.31 1.93 -10.19
C ALA A 174 -7.47 1.89 -8.90
N ALA A 175 -6.25 1.33 -8.94
CA ALA A 175 -5.33 1.31 -7.81
C ALA A 175 -4.87 2.72 -7.40
N ALA A 176 -4.62 3.60 -8.37
CA ALA A 176 -4.29 5.01 -8.11
C ALA A 176 -5.46 5.78 -7.48
N PHE A 177 -6.69 5.58 -7.97
CA PHE A 177 -7.89 6.15 -7.36
C PHE A 177 -8.13 5.61 -5.95
N ALA A 178 -7.94 4.31 -5.74
CA ALA A 178 -8.06 3.70 -4.42
C ALA A 178 -7.05 4.30 -3.43
N THR A 179 -5.81 4.54 -3.87
CA THR A 179 -4.76 5.21 -3.07
C THR A 179 -5.19 6.60 -2.60
N ARG A 180 -6.00 7.31 -3.40
CA ARG A 180 -6.49 8.65 -3.06
C ARG A 180 -7.74 8.62 -2.17
N VAL A 181 -8.69 7.72 -2.44
CA VAL A 181 -10.03 7.76 -1.83
C VAL A 181 -10.11 6.94 -0.54
N LEU A 182 -9.39 5.82 -0.43
CA LEU A 182 -9.50 4.93 0.73
C LEU A 182 -9.00 5.57 2.03
N PRO A 183 -7.85 6.27 2.07
CA PRO A 183 -7.38 6.87 3.32
C PRO A 183 -8.40 7.83 3.93
N ASP A 184 -9.02 8.68 3.12
CA ASP A 184 -10.03 9.65 3.57
C ASP A 184 -11.30 8.95 4.05
N ARG A 185 -11.77 7.92 3.34
CA ARG A 185 -12.94 7.13 3.74
C ARG A 185 -12.70 6.35 5.03
N ILE A 186 -11.51 5.79 5.20
CA ILE A 186 -11.15 5.06 6.41
C ILE A 186 -10.95 6.05 7.57
N ALA A 187 -10.37 7.23 7.33
CA ALA A 187 -10.28 8.28 8.35
C ALA A 187 -11.66 8.79 8.79
N ALA A 188 -12.58 9.01 7.85
CA ALA A 188 -13.96 9.37 8.15
C ALA A 188 -14.70 8.27 8.91
N GLY A 189 -14.48 6.99 8.56
CA GLY A 189 -14.99 5.85 9.30
C GLY A 189 -14.26 5.58 10.63
N ALA A 190 -13.07 6.16 10.84
CA ALA A 190 -12.26 5.96 12.05
C ALA A 190 -12.73 6.78 13.24
N ASP A 191 -13.44 7.88 13.01
CA ASP A 191 -14.17 8.59 14.06
C ASP A 191 -15.24 7.67 14.70
N ASP A 192 -15.84 6.76 13.93
CA ASP A 192 -16.78 5.74 14.41
C ASP A 192 -16.11 4.49 15.04
N ILE A 193 -14.77 4.37 15.01
CA ILE A 193 -14.07 3.20 15.59
C ILE A 193 -14.01 3.34 17.12
N VAL A 194 -14.46 2.29 17.79
CA VAL A 194 -14.37 2.14 19.25
C VAL A 194 -12.89 2.05 19.67
N ARG A 195 -12.37 3.13 20.25
CA ARG A 195 -11.03 3.19 20.87
C ARG A 195 -11.07 2.49 22.22
N LYS A 196 -9.99 1.80 22.58
CA LYS A 196 -9.81 1.18 23.89
C LYS A 196 -8.75 1.97 24.65
N THR A 197 -9.05 2.36 25.88
CA THR A 197 -8.12 2.98 26.81
C THR A 197 -8.26 2.33 28.19
N SER A 198 -7.43 2.73 29.13
CA SER A 198 -7.55 2.37 30.54
C SER A 198 -7.28 3.59 31.39
N PHE A 199 -8.11 3.80 32.41
CA PHE A 199 -7.93 4.89 33.36
C PHE A 199 -7.79 4.34 34.77
N VAL A 200 -7.10 5.09 35.63
CA VAL A 200 -6.90 4.70 37.04
C VAL A 200 -7.97 5.37 37.89
N ALA A 201 -8.62 4.58 38.74
CA ALA A 201 -9.57 5.05 39.74
C ALA A 201 -9.32 4.34 41.08
N PHE A 202 -9.89 4.88 42.16
CA PHE A 202 -9.87 4.20 43.46
C PHE A 202 -10.74 2.93 43.41
N ALA A 203 -10.34 1.89 44.15
CA ALA A 203 -11.07 0.63 44.21
C ALA A 203 -12.51 0.79 44.76
N GLU A 204 -12.73 1.80 45.60
CA GLU A 204 -14.03 2.14 46.20
C GLU A 204 -14.88 3.10 45.34
N ALA A 205 -14.44 3.44 44.13
CA ALA A 205 -15.13 4.42 43.29
C ALA A 205 -16.51 3.90 42.83
N GLU A 206 -17.54 4.72 43.02
CA GLU A 206 -18.89 4.44 42.54
C GLU A 206 -18.98 4.49 41.00
N ILE A 207 -20.01 3.85 40.44
CA ILE A 207 -20.22 3.79 38.99
C ILE A 207 -20.24 5.18 38.35
N ASP A 208 -20.90 6.16 38.98
CA ASP A 208 -20.98 7.52 38.46
C ASP A 208 -19.62 8.22 38.45
N GLN A 209 -18.80 7.97 39.47
CA GLN A 209 -17.43 8.50 39.55
C GLN A 209 -16.54 7.85 38.49
N LEU A 210 -16.68 6.53 38.26
CA LEU A 210 -15.98 5.82 37.20
C LEU A 210 -16.36 6.36 35.82
N ILE A 211 -17.65 6.60 35.55
CA ILE A 211 -18.14 7.20 34.30
C ILE A 211 -17.60 8.61 34.10
N TYR A 212 -17.58 9.42 35.15
CA TYR A 212 -17.02 10.77 35.09
C TYR A 212 -15.51 10.73 34.76
N LEU A 213 -14.74 9.91 35.48
CA LEU A 213 -13.30 9.76 35.26
C LEU A 213 -12.97 9.21 33.88
N ALA A 214 -13.72 8.21 33.39
CA ALA A 214 -13.59 7.68 32.05
C ALA A 214 -13.84 8.76 30.98
N THR A 215 -14.83 9.63 31.22
CA THR A 215 -15.20 10.72 30.31
C THR A 215 -14.14 11.82 30.27
N GLU A 216 -13.67 12.26 31.44
CA GLU A 216 -12.55 13.21 31.56
C GLU A 216 -11.30 12.68 30.86
N HIS A 217 -10.95 11.41 31.09
CA HIS A 217 -9.78 10.78 30.50
C HIS A 217 -9.90 10.70 28.97
N ALA A 218 -11.04 10.21 28.47
CA ALA A 218 -11.29 10.11 27.03
C ALA A 218 -11.26 11.49 26.35
N ASN A 219 -11.88 12.51 26.93
CA ASN A 219 -11.85 13.87 26.37
C ASN A 219 -10.44 14.47 26.34
N ARG A 220 -9.58 14.15 27.29
CA ARG A 220 -8.16 14.56 27.27
C ARG A 220 -7.37 13.84 26.16
N GLU A 221 -7.64 12.57 25.91
CA GLU A 221 -6.97 11.81 24.84
C GLU A 221 -7.38 12.24 23.43
N VAL A 222 -8.63 12.70 23.25
CA VAL A 222 -9.20 13.06 21.95
C VAL A 222 -8.60 14.34 21.36
N GLY A 223 -8.16 15.28 22.20
CA GLY A 223 -7.54 16.53 21.78
C GLY A 223 -8.52 17.64 21.35
N PRO A 224 -8.01 18.84 21.02
CA PRO A 224 -8.85 20.01 20.75
C PRO A 224 -9.69 19.87 19.47
N GLY A 225 -10.97 20.26 19.54
CA GLY A 225 -11.91 20.28 18.41
C GLY A 225 -12.78 19.02 18.24
N LYS A 226 -12.49 17.96 19.00
CA LYS A 226 -13.24 16.70 19.00
C LYS A 226 -13.76 16.37 20.40
N GLU A 227 -14.77 15.52 20.51
CA GLU A 227 -15.34 15.05 21.77
C GLU A 227 -15.49 13.52 21.79
N ALA A 228 -15.27 12.92 22.97
CA ALA A 228 -15.53 11.50 23.18
C ALA A 228 -17.04 11.25 23.38
N TYR A 229 -17.57 10.20 22.77
CA TYR A 229 -18.96 9.76 22.93
C TYR A 229 -19.06 8.22 22.97
N ASP A 230 -20.23 7.68 23.36
CA ASP A 230 -20.47 6.23 23.52
C ASP A 230 -19.42 5.57 24.44
N ILE A 231 -19.17 6.21 25.58
CA ILE A 231 -18.16 5.78 26.56
C ILE A 231 -18.71 4.60 27.36
N LYS A 232 -17.94 3.51 27.39
CA LYS A 232 -18.24 2.28 28.11
C LYS A 232 -17.08 1.92 29.02
N ILE A 233 -17.40 1.37 30.17
CA ILE A 233 -16.42 0.90 31.16
C ILE A 233 -16.52 -0.62 31.18
N GLY A 234 -15.38 -1.30 31.24
CA GLY A 234 -15.34 -2.74 31.38
C GLY A 234 -15.81 -3.19 32.75
N SER A 235 -16.15 -4.47 32.86
CA SER A 235 -16.83 -5.03 34.03
C SER A 235 -15.96 -5.14 35.29
N LYS A 236 -14.63 -5.03 35.18
CA LYS A 236 -13.71 -5.26 36.30
C LYS A 236 -12.43 -4.43 36.18
N GLY A 237 -12.08 -3.74 37.27
CA GLY A 237 -10.77 -3.10 37.45
C GLY A 237 -9.67 -4.12 37.75
N ILE A 238 -8.44 -3.81 37.33
CA ILE A 238 -7.26 -4.61 37.64
C ILE A 238 -6.42 -3.82 38.65
N PRO A 239 -6.14 -4.35 39.86
CA PRO A 239 -5.36 -3.65 40.87
C PRO A 239 -3.94 -3.39 40.38
N LEU A 240 -3.37 -2.26 40.80
CA LEU A 240 -2.01 -1.87 40.43
C LEU A 240 -0.99 -2.65 41.26
N THR A 241 0.15 -2.99 40.65
CA THR A 241 1.22 -3.71 41.36
C THR A 241 1.78 -2.86 42.49
N GLY A 242 1.55 -3.26 43.73
CA GLY A 242 2.03 -2.56 44.93
C GLY A 242 1.09 -1.47 45.48
N ASP A 243 -0.10 -1.30 44.90
CA ASP A 243 -1.14 -0.38 45.41
C ASP A 243 -2.53 -1.02 45.24
N GLU A 244 -3.08 -1.53 46.35
CA GLU A 244 -4.41 -2.14 46.39
C GLU A 244 -5.53 -1.11 46.48
N THR A 245 -5.22 0.17 46.71
CA THR A 245 -6.23 1.23 46.82
C THR A 245 -6.70 1.73 45.46
N ARG A 246 -6.00 1.37 44.38
CA ARG A 246 -6.24 1.85 43.02
C ARG A 246 -6.30 0.71 42.01
N GLU A 247 -7.23 0.85 41.08
CA GLU A 247 -7.45 -0.10 40.01
C GLU A 247 -7.38 0.59 38.64
N SER A 248 -6.82 -0.12 37.66
CA SER A 248 -6.87 0.22 36.25
C SER A 248 -8.16 -0.34 35.65
N TRP A 249 -9.04 0.55 35.21
CA TRP A 249 -10.30 0.21 34.59
C TRP A 249 -10.19 0.29 33.06
N PRO A 250 -10.49 -0.79 32.32
CA PRO A 250 -10.58 -0.72 30.87
C PRO A 250 -11.80 0.11 30.47
N SER A 251 -11.64 0.99 29.49
CA SER A 251 -12.71 1.81 28.93
C SER A 251 -12.66 1.79 27.40
N THR A 252 -13.83 1.94 26.77
CA THR A 252 -13.91 2.19 25.34
C THR A 252 -14.73 3.41 25.02
N TYR A 253 -14.37 4.13 23.97
CA TYR A 253 -15.07 5.33 23.53
C TYR A 253 -14.97 5.53 22.02
N LYS A 254 -15.87 6.32 21.45
CA LYS A 254 -15.82 6.78 20.05
C LYS A 254 -15.55 8.28 20.01
N VAL A 255 -15.17 8.80 18.84
CA VAL A 255 -14.73 10.19 18.71
C VAL A 255 -15.54 10.88 17.62
N ARG A 256 -16.09 12.05 17.92
CA ARG A 256 -16.77 12.86 16.90
C ARG A 256 -16.32 14.30 16.97
N ASP A 257 -16.58 15.03 15.89
CA ASP A 257 -16.37 16.47 15.89
C ASP A 257 -17.30 17.13 16.92
N LYS A 258 -16.74 18.06 17.69
CA LYS A 258 -17.49 18.78 18.72
C LYS A 258 -18.53 19.66 18.02
N LYS A 259 -19.82 19.40 18.26
CA LYS A 259 -20.88 20.28 17.76
C LYS A 259 -20.65 21.69 18.31
N ARG A 260 -20.57 22.65 17.40
CA ARG A 260 -20.36 24.06 17.70
C ARG A 260 -21.63 24.71 18.23
#